data_AF-A0A261R663-F1
#
_entry.id   AF-A0A261R663-F1
#
_cell.length_a   1.000
_cell.length_b   1.000
_cell.length_c   1.000
_cell.angle_alpha   90.00
_cell.angle_beta   90.00
_cell.angle_gamma   90.00
#
_symmetry.space_group_name_H-M   'P 1'
#
loop_
_entity.id
_entity.type
_entity.pdbx_description
1 polymer ?
#
loop_
_entity_poly.entity_id
_entity_poly.type
_entity_poly.pdbx_seq_one_letter_code
_entity_poly.pdbx_strand_id
1 'polypeptide(L)'
;MLKPKRAQMLKEQGGVSPITGLEITDPVLDHCHTTGNIRAVLNRWENAVLGRLENWASRLGKGIDPIRFLRGVADYLEFHRTYPTGILHPTHRTESEKRELRNKRARESRRKANIEARRAAAKETE
;
A
#
# COMPACT_ATOMS: atom_id res chain seq x y z
N MET A 1 -32.72 3.62 -3.52
CA MET A 1 -32.98 2.51 -2.57
C MET A 1 -31.71 1.89 -1.93
N LEU A 2 -30.47 2.18 -2.37
CA LEU A 2 -29.25 1.66 -1.70
C LEU A 2 -28.77 2.46 -0.47
N LYS A 3 -28.96 3.79 -0.44
CA LYS A 3 -28.55 4.63 0.71
C LYS A 3 -29.18 4.19 2.05
N PRO A 4 -30.48 3.82 2.10
CA PRO A 4 -31.09 3.27 3.31
C PRO A 4 -30.42 1.97 3.76
N LYS A 5 -30.10 1.07 2.82
CA LYS A 5 -29.49 -0.22 3.14
C LYS A 5 -28.07 -0.09 3.68
N ARG A 6 -27.27 0.83 3.12
CA ARG A 6 -25.93 1.14 3.63
C ARG A 6 -25.97 1.69 5.06
N ALA A 7 -26.88 2.60 5.36
CA ALA A 7 -27.02 3.15 6.71
C ALA A 7 -27.47 2.08 7.72
N GLN A 8 -28.40 1.21 7.32
CA GLN A 8 -28.83 0.07 8.12
C GLN A 8 -27.67 -0.88 8.44
N MET A 9 -26.94 -1.34 7.42
CA MET A 9 -25.82 -2.28 7.59
C MET A 9 -24.68 -1.67 8.41
N LEU A 10 -24.40 -0.37 8.23
CA LEU A 10 -23.41 0.34 9.04
C LEU A 10 -23.79 0.30 10.53
N LYS A 11 -25.08 0.47 10.85
CA LYS A 11 -25.59 0.37 12.22
C LYS A 11 -25.49 -1.06 12.76
N GLU A 12 -25.84 -2.06 11.94
CA GLU A 12 -25.73 -3.49 12.29
C GLU A 12 -24.28 -3.91 12.55
N GLN A 13 -23.32 -3.33 11.83
CA GLN A 13 -21.88 -3.52 12.04
C GLN A 13 -21.31 -2.72 13.22
N GLY A 14 -22.13 -1.94 13.94
CA GLY A 14 -21.66 -1.08 15.02
C GLY A 14 -20.73 0.05 14.58
N GLY A 15 -20.77 0.45 13.31
CA GLY A 15 -19.88 1.48 12.77
C GLY A 15 -18.44 1.02 12.49
N VAL A 16 -18.15 -0.28 12.58
CA VAL A 16 -16.78 -0.82 12.47
C VAL A 16 -16.65 -1.72 11.24
N SER A 17 -15.47 -1.68 10.61
CA SER A 17 -15.11 -2.53 9.49
C SER A 17 -14.86 -3.97 9.94
N PRO A 18 -15.49 -4.97 9.30
CA PRO A 18 -15.25 -6.38 9.61
C PRO A 18 -13.87 -6.88 9.16
N ILE A 19 -13.15 -6.14 8.29
CA ILE A 19 -11.81 -6.54 7.81
C ILE A 19 -10.73 -5.97 8.71
N THR A 20 -10.81 -4.67 9.00
CA THR A 20 -9.73 -3.95 9.70
C THR A 20 -10.00 -3.76 11.18
N GLY A 21 -11.25 -3.91 11.63
CA GLY A 21 -11.67 -3.58 13.00
C GLY A 21 -11.66 -2.08 13.29
N LEU A 22 -11.47 -1.23 12.27
CA LEU A 22 -11.44 0.23 12.40
C LEU A 22 -12.82 0.85 12.19
N GLU A 23 -13.03 2.04 12.76
CA GLU A 23 -14.24 2.83 12.53
C GLU A 23 -14.42 3.18 11.03
N ILE A 24 -15.67 3.16 10.57
CA ILE A 24 -16.04 3.52 9.20
C ILE A 24 -16.43 4.99 9.13
N THR A 25 -15.58 5.80 8.51
CA THR A 25 -15.77 7.25 8.36
C THR A 25 -16.25 7.66 6.96
N ASP A 26 -15.84 6.94 5.91
CA ASP A 26 -16.33 7.11 4.53
C ASP A 26 -16.96 5.80 4.02
N PRO A 27 -18.24 5.54 4.36
CA PRO A 27 -18.88 4.25 4.13
C PRO A 27 -19.19 4.00 2.66
N VAL A 28 -18.68 2.90 2.14
CA VAL A 28 -19.01 2.32 0.83
C VAL A 28 -19.58 0.93 1.00
N LEU A 29 -20.36 0.48 0.01
CA LEU A 29 -21.04 -0.79 0.06
C LEU A 29 -20.29 -1.79 -0.82
N ASP A 30 -19.65 -2.76 -0.17
CA ASP A 30 -18.89 -3.81 -0.82
C ASP A 30 -19.81 -4.93 -1.31
N HIS A 31 -19.48 -5.52 -2.45
CA HIS A 31 -20.25 -6.59 -3.07
C HIS A 31 -19.35 -7.59 -3.80
N CYS A 32 -19.81 -8.83 -3.89
CA CYS A 32 -19.15 -9.86 -4.66
C CYS A 32 -19.31 -9.58 -6.16
N HIS A 33 -18.21 -9.40 -6.90
CA HIS A 33 -18.26 -9.13 -8.34
C HIS A 33 -18.77 -10.31 -9.20
N THR A 34 -18.85 -11.53 -8.65
CA THR A 34 -19.38 -12.71 -9.36
C THR A 34 -20.88 -12.89 -9.16
N THR A 35 -21.36 -12.73 -7.93
CA THR A 35 -22.78 -12.99 -7.58
C THR A 35 -23.62 -11.73 -7.48
N GLY A 36 -22.99 -10.56 -7.36
CA GLY A 36 -23.66 -9.28 -7.08
C GLY A 36 -24.11 -9.11 -5.64
N ASN A 37 -23.93 -10.12 -4.77
CA ASN A 37 -24.38 -10.07 -3.39
C ASN A 37 -23.58 -9.05 -2.58
N ILE A 38 -24.30 -8.21 -1.83
CA ILE A 38 -23.72 -7.26 -0.87
C ILE A 38 -23.04 -8.05 0.25
N ARG A 39 -21.81 -7.67 0.59
CA ARG A 39 -21.02 -8.34 1.64
C ARG A 39 -21.06 -7.56 2.94
N ALA A 40 -20.60 -6.32 2.91
CA ALA A 40 -20.49 -5.46 4.09
C ALA A 40 -20.42 -3.97 3.70
N VAL A 41 -20.51 -3.10 4.69
CA VAL A 41 -20.09 -1.70 4.58
C VAL A 41 -18.63 -1.60 4.99
N LEU A 42 -17.84 -0.95 4.16
CA LEU A 42 -16.40 -0.75 4.35
C LEU A 42 -16.07 0.74 4.24
N ASN A 43 -14.89 1.15 4.70
CA ASN A 43 -14.26 2.40 4.29
C ASN A 43 -13.91 2.38 2.79
N ARG A 44 -13.98 3.52 2.12
CA ARG A 44 -13.64 3.59 0.68
C ARG A 44 -12.24 3.08 0.36
N TRP A 45 -11.25 3.44 1.19
CA TRP A 45 -9.86 3.08 0.96
C TRP A 45 -9.63 1.56 1.12
N GLU A 46 -10.24 0.93 2.13
CA GLU A 46 -10.06 -0.50 2.38
C GLU A 46 -10.79 -1.32 1.30
N ASN A 47 -11.95 -0.87 0.82
CA ASN A 47 -12.65 -1.47 -0.30
C ASN A 47 -11.80 -1.43 -1.60
N ALA A 48 -11.12 -0.31 -1.85
CA ALA A 48 -10.22 -0.18 -3.00
C ALA A 48 -8.98 -1.09 -2.89
N VAL A 49 -8.46 -1.31 -1.68
CA VAL A 49 -7.38 -2.28 -1.45
C VAL A 49 -7.87 -3.71 -1.63
N LEU A 50 -9.02 -4.07 -1.06
CA LEU A 50 -9.64 -5.39 -1.20
C LEU A 50 -9.82 -5.76 -2.67
N GLY A 51 -10.40 -4.86 -3.48
CA GLY A 51 -10.58 -5.11 -4.91
C GLY A 51 -9.27 -5.35 -5.68
N ARG A 52 -8.17 -4.69 -5.27
CA ARG A 52 -6.85 -4.97 -5.82
C ARG A 52 -6.35 -6.35 -5.40
N LEU A 53 -6.47 -6.71 -4.12
CA LEU A 53 -6.04 -8.02 -3.63
C LEU A 53 -6.78 -9.15 -4.34
N GLU A 54 -8.10 -9.05 -4.48
CA GLU A 54 -8.92 -10.05 -5.18
C GLU A 54 -8.52 -10.18 -6.65
N ASN A 55 -8.32 -9.07 -7.36
CA ASN A 55 -7.90 -9.07 -8.76
C ASN A 55 -6.48 -9.61 -8.94
N TRP A 56 -5.55 -9.38 -8.01
CA TRP A 56 -4.20 -9.93 -8.11
C TRP A 56 -4.16 -11.41 -7.72
N ALA A 57 -4.88 -11.80 -6.68
CA ALA A 57 -4.94 -13.19 -6.23
C ALA A 57 -5.63 -14.10 -7.25
N SER A 58 -6.63 -13.61 -7.99
CA SER A 58 -7.24 -14.38 -9.08
C SER A 58 -6.30 -14.68 -10.25
N ARG A 59 -5.17 -13.96 -10.36
CA ARG A 59 -4.16 -14.13 -11.44
C ARG A 59 -3.05 -15.14 -11.11
N LEU A 60 -3.06 -15.74 -9.92
CA LEU A 60 -2.00 -16.67 -9.47
C LEU A 60 -1.85 -17.91 -10.39
N GLY A 61 -2.92 -18.29 -11.10
CA GLY A 61 -2.91 -19.43 -12.02
C GLY A 61 -2.67 -20.77 -11.32
N LYS A 62 -2.36 -21.82 -12.12
CA LYS A 62 -1.91 -23.15 -11.64
C LYS A 62 -2.83 -23.84 -10.60
N GLY A 63 -4.13 -23.55 -10.60
CA GLY A 63 -5.07 -24.14 -9.66
C GLY A 63 -4.88 -23.69 -8.21
N ILE A 64 -4.17 -22.58 -7.98
CA ILE A 64 -4.00 -22.02 -6.64
C ILE A 64 -5.29 -21.32 -6.23
N ASP A 65 -5.88 -21.75 -5.11
CA ASP A 65 -7.01 -21.05 -4.51
C ASP A 65 -6.57 -19.68 -3.96
N PRO A 66 -7.15 -18.56 -4.46
CA PRO A 66 -6.79 -17.20 -4.02
C PRO A 66 -6.93 -17.00 -2.51
N ILE A 67 -7.96 -17.58 -1.89
CA ILE A 67 -8.22 -17.39 -0.46
C ILE A 67 -7.15 -18.10 0.37
N ARG A 68 -6.85 -19.36 0.05
CA ARG A 68 -5.76 -20.12 0.68
C ARG A 68 -4.41 -19.41 0.52
N PHE A 69 -4.14 -18.83 -0.64
CA PHE A 69 -2.92 -18.07 -0.85
C PHE A 69 -2.83 -16.84 0.07
N LEU A 70 -3.89 -16.02 0.14
CA LEU A 70 -3.89 -14.82 0.98
C LEU A 70 -3.74 -15.14 2.47
N ARG A 71 -4.34 -16.25 2.95
CA ARG A 71 -4.10 -16.76 4.32
C ARG A 71 -2.63 -17.15 4.52
N GLY A 72 -2.08 -17.94 3.62
CA GLY A 72 -0.67 -18.34 3.68
C GLY A 72 0.32 -17.17 3.61
N VAL A 73 -0.03 -16.09 2.89
CA VAL A 73 0.77 -14.85 2.88
C VAL A 73 0.79 -14.19 4.26
N ALA A 74 -0.36 -14.12 4.94
CA ALA A 74 -0.42 -13.57 6.29
C ALA A 74 0.47 -14.38 7.25
N ASP A 75 0.30 -15.71 7.26
CA ASP A 75 1.08 -16.63 8.10
C ASP A 75 2.59 -16.53 7.80
N TYR A 76 2.96 -16.49 6.52
CA TYR A 76 4.36 -16.39 6.08
C TYR A 76 5.00 -15.08 6.57
N LEU A 77 4.30 -13.95 6.43
CA LEU A 77 4.80 -12.64 6.86
C LEU A 77 4.92 -12.54 8.38
N GLU A 78 3.98 -13.10 9.13
CA GLU A 78 4.02 -13.14 10.59
C GLU A 78 5.16 -14.01 11.11
N PHE A 79 5.36 -15.19 10.50
CA PHE A 79 6.48 -16.08 10.82
C PHE A 79 7.82 -15.37 10.62
N HIS A 80 8.06 -14.77 9.46
CA HIS A 80 9.35 -14.13 9.16
C HIS A 80 9.56 -12.80 9.90
N ARG A 81 8.49 -12.17 10.39
CA ARG A 81 8.59 -11.05 11.32
C ARG A 81 9.09 -11.51 12.69
N THR A 82 8.60 -12.65 13.16
CA THR A 82 8.97 -13.24 14.47
C THR A 82 10.33 -13.93 14.41
N TYR A 83 10.62 -14.61 13.30
CA TYR A 83 11.82 -15.43 13.08
C TYR A 83 12.56 -14.97 11.82
N PRO A 84 13.16 -13.76 11.82
CA PRO A 84 13.94 -13.30 10.67
C PRO A 84 15.21 -14.12 10.52
N THR A 85 15.60 -14.43 9.27
CA THR A 85 16.81 -15.21 8.97
C THR A 85 18.11 -14.49 9.30
N GLY A 86 18.06 -13.16 9.48
CA GLY A 86 19.24 -12.30 9.67
C GLY A 86 20.07 -12.08 8.41
N ILE A 87 19.73 -12.73 7.29
CA ILE A 87 20.45 -12.61 6.02
C ILE A 87 19.85 -11.45 5.22
N LEU A 88 20.67 -10.43 4.95
CA LEU A 88 20.29 -9.33 4.08
C LEU A 88 20.48 -9.71 2.62
N HIS A 89 19.50 -9.36 1.78
CA HIS A 89 19.64 -9.51 0.33
C HIS A 89 20.83 -8.66 -0.16
N PRO A 90 21.66 -9.13 -1.13
CA PRO A 90 22.85 -8.39 -1.56
C PRO A 90 22.60 -6.97 -2.06
N THR A 91 21.40 -6.67 -2.57
CA THR A 91 21.02 -5.31 -2.99
C THR A 91 20.37 -4.48 -1.90
N HIS A 92 20.12 -5.07 -0.71
CA HIS A 92 19.60 -4.35 0.44
C HIS A 92 20.70 -3.45 1.01
N ARG A 93 20.55 -2.15 0.77
CA ARG A 93 21.41 -1.16 1.40
C ARG A 93 21.05 -1.01 2.87
N THR A 94 22.06 -1.09 3.71
CA THR A 94 21.99 -0.68 5.12
C THR A 94 21.60 0.80 5.23
N GLU A 95 21.14 1.22 6.41
CA GLU A 95 20.76 2.62 6.63
C GLU A 95 21.93 3.60 6.44
N SER A 96 23.16 3.18 6.75
CA SER A 96 24.37 3.95 6.46
C SER A 96 24.57 4.14 4.97
N GLU A 97 24.52 3.07 4.17
CA GLU A 97 24.65 3.14 2.72
C GLU A 97 23.54 3.97 2.07
N LYS A 98 22.29 3.87 2.56
CA LYS A 98 21.20 4.74 2.12
C LYS A 98 21.50 6.20 2.46
N ARG A 99 22.03 6.49 3.65
CA ARG A 99 22.40 7.85 4.08
C ARG A 99 23.52 8.42 3.22
N GLU A 100 24.55 7.64 2.93
CA GLU A 100 25.65 8.03 2.04
C GLU A 100 25.16 8.33 0.63
N LEU A 101 24.27 7.50 0.09
CA LEU A 101 23.68 7.72 -1.23
C LEU A 101 22.87 9.03 -1.26
N ARG A 102 22.08 9.32 -0.21
CA ARG A 102 21.36 10.59 -0.08
C ARG A 102 22.32 11.78 -0.02
N ASN A 103 23.39 11.67 0.77
CA ASN A 103 24.40 12.73 0.90
C ASN A 103 25.14 12.97 -0.41
N LYS A 104 25.50 11.91 -1.13
CA LYS A 104 26.15 12.00 -2.44
C LYS A 104 25.25 12.74 -3.44
N ARG A 105 23.97 12.34 -3.54
CA ARG A 105 22.98 13.01 -4.40
C ARG A 105 22.80 14.49 -4.04
N ALA A 106 22.74 14.82 -2.75
CA ALA A 106 22.63 16.20 -2.29
C ALA A 106 23.88 17.03 -2.65
N ARG A 107 25.08 16.47 -2.49
CA ARG A 107 26.34 17.13 -2.89
C ARG A 107 26.40 17.38 -4.40
N GLU A 108 26.00 16.39 -5.21
CA GLU A 108 25.96 16.51 -6.66
C GLU A 108 24.95 17.57 -7.12
N SER A 109 23.75 17.60 -6.52
CA SER A 109 22.73 18.62 -6.79
C SER A 109 23.23 20.03 -6.45
N ARG A 110 23.82 20.22 -5.26
CA ARG A 110 24.40 21.51 -4.84
C ARG A 110 25.53 21.95 -5.76
N ARG A 111 26.40 21.02 -6.18
CA ARG A 111 27.48 21.30 -7.12
C ARG A 111 26.92 21.77 -8.48
N LYS A 112 25.90 21.10 -9.01
CA LYS A 112 25.24 21.49 -10.26
C LYS A 112 24.64 22.89 -10.14
N ALA A 113 23.86 23.15 -9.09
CA ALA A 113 23.26 24.45 -8.83
C ALA A 113 24.30 25.57 -8.70
N ASN A 114 25.43 25.32 -8.02
CA ASN A 114 26.51 26.30 -7.89
C ASN A 114 27.21 26.58 -9.23
N ILE A 115 27.46 25.55 -10.06
CA ILE A 115 28.02 25.74 -11.41
C ILE A 115 27.06 26.57 -12.27
N GLU A 116 25.76 26.29 -12.20
CA GLU A 116 24.73 27.01 -12.94
C GLU A 116 24.62 28.47 -12.49
N ALA A 117 24.60 28.73 -11.17
CA ALA A 117 24.62 30.08 -10.61
C ALA A 117 25.85 30.87 -11.04
N ARG A 118 27.05 30.26 -11.03
CA ARG A 118 28.29 30.90 -11.50
C ARG A 118 28.27 31.21 -12.99
N ARG A 119 27.65 30.33 -13.82
CA ARG A 119 27.48 30.57 -15.26
C ARG A 119 26.49 31.70 -15.54
N ALA A 120 25.40 31.79 -14.78
CA ALA A 120 24.43 32.87 -14.88
C ALA A 120 25.06 34.22 -14.51
N ALA A 121 25.78 34.28 -13.38
CA ALA A 121 26.48 35.49 -12.94
C ALA A 121 27.54 35.98 -13.96
N ALA A 122 28.27 35.06 -14.60
CA ALA A 122 29.25 35.42 -15.63
C ALA A 122 28.62 36.00 -16.91
N LYS A 123 27.37 35.63 -17.23
CA LYS A 123 26.62 36.18 -18.37
C LYS A 123 26.01 37.56 -18.11
N GLU A 124 25.81 37.94 -16.84
CA GLU A 124 25.29 39.26 -16.47
C GLU A 124 26.37 40.34 -16.41
N THR A 125 27.65 39.94 -16.36
CA THR A 125 28.82 40.83 -16.33
C THR A 125 29.44 41.11 -17.71
N GLU A 126 28.86 40.58 -18.78
CA GLU A 126 29.27 40.74 -20.19
C GLU A 126 28.25 41.61 -20.94
#